data_AF-A0A6G3X1M8-F1
#
_entry.id   AF-A0A6G3X1M8-F1
#
_cell.length_a   1.000
_cell.length_b   1.000
_cell.length_c   1.000
_cell.angle_alpha   90.00
_cell.angle_beta   90.00
_cell.angle_gamma   90.00
#
_symmetry.space_group_name_H-M   'P 1'
#
loop_
_entity.id
_entity.type
_entity.pdbx_description
1 polymer ?
#
loop_
_entity_poly.entity_id
_entity_poly.type
_entity_poly.pdbx_seq_one_letter_code
_entity_poly.pdbx_strand_id
1 'polypeptide(L)'
;MTRRIPRPPSWLPVDAYILALAATVALAALLPARGAAADVAGAASTGAVSLLFFLYGARLSTAEALDGLKHWRLHLTVLACTFVLFPLLGLASAGLVPYVLTPELQAGFLFLCLVPSTIQSS
;
A
#
# COMPACT_ATOMS: atom_id res chain seq x y z
N MET A 1 -33.78 -6.66 -9.41
CA MET A 1 -33.45 -5.51 -8.54
C MET A 1 -32.10 -4.94 -8.96
N THR A 2 -32.12 -3.94 -9.83
CA THR A 2 -30.91 -3.32 -10.40
C THR A 2 -30.39 -2.26 -9.42
N ARG A 3 -29.31 -2.56 -8.69
CA ARG A 3 -28.66 -1.57 -7.81
C ARG A 3 -28.11 -0.43 -8.68
N ARG A 4 -28.74 0.75 -8.62
CA ARG A 4 -28.18 1.99 -9.18
C ARG A 4 -27.00 2.40 -8.30
N ILE A 5 -25.80 2.06 -8.74
CA ILE A 5 -24.57 2.58 -8.14
C ILE A 5 -24.43 4.02 -8.63
N PRO A 6 -24.42 5.04 -7.74
CA PRO A 6 -24.22 6.42 -8.14
C PRO A 6 -22.83 6.55 -8.77
N ARG A 7 -22.79 6.93 -10.06
CA ARG A 7 -21.53 7.20 -10.76
C ARG A 7 -21.10 8.63 -10.44
N PRO A 8 -19.85 8.85 -9.99
CA PRO A 8 -19.34 10.20 -9.85
C PRO A 8 -19.33 10.92 -11.22
N PRO A 9 -19.48 12.25 -11.23
CA PRO A 9 -19.53 13.03 -12.47
C PRO A 9 -18.23 12.86 -13.26
N SER A 10 -18.35 12.60 -14.57
CA SER A 10 -17.27 12.23 -15.50
C SER A 10 -16.23 13.33 -15.78
N TRP A 11 -16.31 14.46 -15.08
CA TRP A 11 -15.44 15.63 -15.24
C TRP A 11 -14.34 15.69 -14.18
N LEU A 12 -14.38 14.81 -13.18
CA LEU A 12 -13.27 14.57 -12.26
C LEU A 12 -12.34 13.53 -12.90
N PRO A 13 -11.05 13.83 -13.15
CA PRO A 13 -10.06 12.86 -13.65
C PRO A 13 -9.65 11.83 -12.57
N VAL A 14 -10.51 11.56 -11.59
CA VAL A 14 -10.23 10.73 -10.41
C VAL A 14 -11.21 9.56 -10.40
N ASP A 15 -10.68 8.33 -10.42
CA ASP A 15 -11.49 7.11 -10.36
C ASP A 15 -12.29 7.05 -9.04
N ALA A 16 -13.50 6.50 -9.10
CA ALA A 16 -14.35 6.27 -7.93
C ALA A 16 -13.63 5.51 -6.81
N TYR A 17 -12.69 4.62 -7.15
CA TYR A 17 -11.86 3.90 -6.19
C TYR A 17 -10.94 4.84 -5.38
N ILE A 18 -10.26 5.78 -6.06
CA ILE A 18 -9.39 6.76 -5.39
C ILE A 18 -10.22 7.72 -4.54
N LEU A 19 -11.38 8.14 -5.03
CA LEU A 19 -12.31 8.96 -4.23
C LEU A 19 -12.79 8.21 -2.98
N ALA A 20 -13.11 6.92 -3.09
CA ALA A 20 -13.53 6.11 -1.95
C ALA A 20 -12.39 5.93 -0.92
N LEU A 21 -11.15 5.72 -1.38
CA LEU A 21 -9.97 5.68 -0.52
C LEU A 21 -9.77 6.99 0.23
N ALA A 22 -9.76 8.11 -0.48
CA ALA A 22 -9.60 9.44 0.11
C ALA A 22 -10.71 9.75 1.13
N ALA A 23 -11.97 9.42 0.79
CA ALA A 23 -13.10 9.58 1.70
C ALA A 23 -12.97 8.72 2.96
N THR A 24 -12.46 7.49 2.82
CA THR A 24 -12.23 6.58 3.97
C THR A 24 -11.13 7.12 4.89
N VAL A 25 -10.03 7.62 4.33
CA VAL A 25 -8.95 8.27 5.10
C VAL A 25 -9.47 9.50 5.83
N ALA A 26 -10.23 10.36 5.15
CA ALA A 26 -10.84 11.54 5.76
C ALA A 26 -11.80 11.17 6.90
N LEU A 27 -12.63 10.15 6.70
CA LEU A 27 -13.53 9.66 7.73
C LEU A 27 -12.76 9.12 8.94
N ALA A 28 -11.71 8.33 8.73
CA ALA A 28 -10.87 7.81 9.81
C ALA A 28 -10.14 8.93 10.58
N ALA A 29 -9.75 10.01 9.91
CA ALA A 29 -9.13 11.17 10.54
C ALA A 29 -10.12 11.98 11.40
N LEU A 30 -11.37 12.13 10.94
CA LEU A 30 -12.42 12.87 11.66
C LEU A 30 -13.06 12.06 12.79
N LEU A 31 -13.18 10.74 12.61
CA LEU A 31 -13.81 9.81 13.54
C LEU A 31 -12.85 8.64 13.86
N PRO A 32 -11.74 8.91 14.58
CA PRO A 32 -10.75 7.89 14.88
C PRO A 32 -11.30 6.85 15.84
N ALA A 33 -11.10 5.56 15.53
CA ALA A 33 -11.36 4.48 16.47
C ALA A 33 -10.43 4.62 17.68
N ARG A 34 -10.97 4.44 18.90
CA ARG A 34 -10.24 4.57 20.17
C ARG A 34 -10.60 3.42 21.11
N GLY A 35 -9.67 3.06 22.00
CA GLY A 35 -9.85 1.97 22.96
C GLY A 35 -10.18 0.64 22.27
N ALA A 36 -11.14 -0.12 22.81
CA ALA A 36 -11.53 -1.42 22.27
C ALA A 36 -11.95 -1.39 20.79
N ALA A 37 -12.49 -0.28 20.29
CA ALA A 37 -12.82 -0.15 18.87
C ALA A 37 -11.57 -0.15 17.98
N ALA A 38 -10.44 0.39 18.47
CA ALA A 38 -9.17 0.36 17.76
C ALA A 38 -8.60 -1.06 17.70
N ASP A 39 -8.71 -1.83 18.77
CA ASP A 39 -8.25 -3.24 18.81
C ASP A 39 -9.04 -4.10 17.81
N VAL A 40 -10.37 -3.95 17.79
CA VAL A 40 -11.23 -4.65 16.83
C VAL A 40 -10.92 -4.22 15.39
N ALA A 41 -10.73 -2.92 15.14
CA ALA A 41 -10.37 -2.42 13.82
C ALA A 41 -8.99 -2.95 13.36
N GLY A 42 -8.01 -3.05 14.26
CA GLY A 42 -6.70 -3.62 13.98
C GLY A 42 -6.77 -5.11 13.64
N ALA A 43 -7.54 -5.89 14.40
CA ALA A 43 -7.78 -7.31 14.11
C ALA A 43 -8.51 -7.50 12.77
N ALA A 44 -9.52 -6.68 12.49
CA ALA A 44 -10.24 -6.69 11.23
C ALA A 44 -9.33 -6.32 10.04
N SER A 45 -8.48 -5.31 10.19
CA SER A 45 -7.48 -4.93 9.17
C SER A 45 -6.51 -6.07 8.89
N THR A 46 -5.96 -6.68 9.95
CA THR A 46 -5.06 -7.84 9.83
C THR A 46 -5.73 -9.01 9.11
N GLY A 47 -6.98 -9.33 9.46
CA GLY A 47 -7.76 -10.37 8.80
C GLY A 47 -8.04 -10.05 7.32
N ALA A 48 -8.41 -8.80 7.02
CA ALA A 48 -8.66 -8.34 5.65
C ALA A 48 -7.40 -8.41 4.78
N VAL A 49 -6.26 -7.95 5.29
CA VAL A 49 -4.96 -8.05 4.61
C VAL A 49 -4.60 -9.53 4.40
N SER A 50 -4.72 -10.36 5.43
CA SER A 50 -4.43 -11.80 5.32
C SER A 50 -5.27 -12.48 4.24
N LEU A 51 -6.57 -12.18 4.20
CA LEU A 51 -7.49 -12.70 3.18
C LEU A 51 -7.12 -12.19 1.77
N LEU A 52 -6.76 -10.92 1.65
CA LEU A 52 -6.33 -10.33 0.38
C LEU A 52 -5.09 -11.04 -0.17
N PHE A 53 -4.07 -11.22 0.66
CA PHE A 53 -2.85 -11.96 0.29
C PHE A 53 -3.14 -13.43 -0.02
N PHE A 54 -4.04 -14.07 0.73
CA PHE A 54 -4.48 -15.44 0.43
C PHE A 54 -5.16 -15.54 -0.93
N LEU A 55 -6.10 -14.64 -1.25
CA LEU A 55 -6.79 -14.63 -2.55
C LEU A 55 -5.84 -14.34 -3.71
N TYR A 56 -4.87 -13.44 -3.53
CA TYR A 56 -3.83 -13.22 -4.53
C TYR A 56 -2.94 -14.45 -4.72
N GLY A 57 -2.48 -15.06 -3.63
CA GLY A 57 -1.68 -16.29 -3.69
C GLY A 57 -2.44 -17.44 -4.35
N ALA A 58 -3.72 -17.62 -4.03
CA ALA A 58 -4.56 -18.65 -4.61
C ALA A 58 -4.84 -18.46 -6.11
N ARG A 59 -4.76 -17.22 -6.62
CA ARG A 59 -4.89 -16.92 -8.06
C ARG A 59 -3.58 -17.01 -8.84
N LEU A 60 -2.44 -17.13 -8.16
CA LEU A 60 -1.15 -17.13 -8.81
C LEU A 60 -0.86 -18.49 -9.47
N SER A 61 -0.74 -18.51 -10.79
CA SER A 61 -0.32 -19.72 -11.51
C SER A 61 1.18 -19.94 -11.34
N THR A 62 1.59 -21.15 -10.95
CA THR A 62 3.00 -21.53 -10.85
C THR A 62 3.74 -21.40 -12.18
N ALA A 63 3.04 -21.64 -13.30
CA ALA A 63 3.59 -21.49 -14.65
C ALA A 63 3.89 -20.02 -15.00
N GLU A 64 2.99 -19.10 -14.64
CA GLU A 64 3.17 -17.66 -14.88
C GLU A 64 4.33 -17.10 -14.06
N ALA A 65 4.49 -17.55 -12.81
CA ALA A 65 5.62 -17.18 -11.97
C ALA A 65 6.96 -17.62 -12.58
N LEU A 66 7.03 -18.84 -13.13
CA LEU A 66 8.22 -19.37 -13.80
C LEU A 66 8.53 -18.63 -15.11
N ASP A 67 7.50 -18.27 -15.88
CA ASP A 67 7.68 -17.49 -17.11
C ASP A 67 8.12 -16.04 -16.82
N GLY A 68 7.64 -15.44 -15.73
CA GLY A 68 8.09 -14.13 -15.26
C GLY A 68 9.58 -14.08 -14.92
N LEU A 69 10.12 -15.17 -14.35
CA LEU A 69 11.56 -15.28 -14.02
C LEU A 69 12.47 -15.25 -15.25
N LYS A 70 11.95 -15.53 -16.46
CA LYS A 70 12.74 -15.45 -17.70
C LYS A 70 13.25 -14.02 -17.98
N HIS A 71 12.57 -13.00 -17.47
CA HIS A 71 12.95 -11.59 -17.60
C HIS A 71 13.84 -11.12 -16.44
N TRP A 72 14.88 -11.89 -16.12
CA TRP A 72 15.74 -11.69 -14.94
C TRP A 72 16.37 -10.29 -14.83
N ARG A 73 16.64 -9.60 -15.95
CA ARG A 73 17.16 -8.22 -15.96
C ARG A 73 16.16 -7.22 -15.39
N LEU A 74 14.88 -7.37 -15.72
CA LEU A 74 13.82 -6.54 -15.17
C LEU A 74 13.67 -6.83 -13.68
N HIS A 75 13.63 -8.11 -13.30
CA HIS A 75 13.48 -8.51 -11.90
C HIS A 75 14.63 -7.99 -11.03
N LEU A 76 15.87 -8.06 -11.50
CA LEU A 76 17.04 -7.51 -10.80
C LEU A 76 16.91 -5.99 -10.66
N THR A 77 16.47 -5.28 -11.70
CA THR A 77 16.27 -3.82 -11.64
C THR A 77 15.19 -3.45 -10.61
N VAL A 78 14.05 -4.15 -10.62
CA VAL A 78 12.98 -3.95 -9.64
C VAL A 78 13.48 -4.26 -8.23
N LEU A 79 14.18 -5.37 -8.03
CA LEU A 79 14.71 -5.77 -6.73
C LEU A 79 15.73 -4.77 -6.19
N ALA A 80 16.63 -4.27 -7.05
CA ALA A 80 17.61 -3.25 -6.69
C ALA A 80 16.92 -1.93 -6.32
N CYS A 81 15.91 -1.50 -7.08
CA CYS A 81 15.15 -0.30 -6.74
C CYS A 81 14.42 -0.46 -5.39
N THR A 82 13.72 -1.58 -5.18
CA THR A 82 12.89 -1.82 -4.00
C THR A 82 13.71 -2.06 -2.74
N PHE A 83 14.80 -2.84 -2.80
CA PHE A 83 15.56 -3.27 -1.62
C PHE A 83 16.93 -2.62 -1.45
N VAL A 84 17.36 -1.78 -2.41
CA VAL A 84 18.61 -1.01 -2.28
C VAL A 84 18.31 0.49 -2.38
N LEU A 85 17.75 0.94 -3.50
CA LEU A 85 17.56 2.37 -3.75
C LEU A 85 16.61 3.01 -2.72
N PHE A 86 15.42 2.44 -2.53
CA PHE A 86 14.42 2.99 -1.59
C PHE A 86 14.90 2.97 -0.13
N PRO A 87 15.48 1.89 0.40
CA PRO A 87 16.07 1.90 1.73
C PRO A 87 17.18 2.93 1.91
N LEU A 88 18.05 3.12 0.90
CA LEU A 88 19.07 4.17 0.94
C LEU A 88 18.47 5.57 0.99
N LEU A 89 17.39 5.82 0.23
CA LEU A 89 16.65 7.09 0.30
C LEU A 89 15.97 7.27 1.67
N GLY A 90 15.40 6.20 2.22
CA GLY A 90 14.85 6.17 3.58
C GLY A 90 15.89 6.53 4.64
N LEU A 91 17.08 5.96 4.56
CA LEU A 91 18.20 6.29 5.45
C LEU A 91 18.68 7.74 5.25
N ALA A 92 18.81 8.19 3.99
CA ALA A 92 19.22 9.55 3.67
C ALA A 92 18.23 10.61 4.21
N SER A 93 16.93 10.25 4.31
CA SER A 93 15.91 11.13 4.90
C SER A 93 16.15 11.47 6.37
N ALA A 94 17.04 10.76 7.08
CA ALA A 94 17.45 11.13 8.43
C ALA A 94 18.06 12.54 8.49
N GLY A 95 18.70 13.01 7.40
CA GLY A 95 19.20 14.39 7.30
C GLY A 95 18.10 15.46 7.27
N LEU A 96 16.84 15.07 7.05
CA LEU A 96 15.68 15.96 7.11
C LEU A 96 15.13 16.14 8.54
N VAL A 97 15.61 15.36 9.51
CA VAL A 97 15.24 15.48 10.92
C VAL A 97 16.11 16.54 11.59
N PRO A 98 15.57 17.46 12.43
CA PRO A 98 14.16 17.60 12.81
C PRO A 98 13.37 18.60 11.95
N TYR A 99 13.94 19.08 10.83
CA TYR A 99 13.42 20.23 10.09
C TYR A 99 12.12 19.94 9.34
N VAL A 100 12.10 18.85 8.55
CA VAL A 100 10.95 18.45 7.71
C VAL A 100 10.26 17.21 8.30
N LEU A 101 11.04 16.33 8.94
CA LEU A 101 10.53 15.10 9.54
C LEU A 101 10.75 15.12 11.06
N THR A 102 9.73 14.68 11.82
CA THR A 102 9.94 14.30 13.23
C THR A 102 10.63 12.93 13.28
N PRO A 103 11.29 12.57 14.39
CA PRO A 103 11.88 11.24 14.56
C PRO A 103 10.88 10.09 14.32
N GLU A 104 9.63 10.25 14.76
CA GLU A 104 8.57 9.25 14.59
C GLU A 104 8.14 9.13 13.12
N LEU A 105 8.01 10.26 12.42
CA LEU A 105 7.69 10.26 10.99
C LEU A 105 8.84 9.69 10.16
N GLN A 106 10.09 9.91 10.55
CA GLN A 106 11.24 9.31 9.88
C GLN A 106 11.22 7.78 10.00
N ALA A 107 10.90 7.25 11.18
CA ALA A 107 10.79 5.80 11.38
C ALA A 107 9.68 5.19 10.51
N GLY A 108 8.51 5.86 10.45
CA GLY A 108 7.42 5.45 9.55
C GLY A 108 7.79 5.52 8.08
N PHE A 109 8.47 6.59 7.65
CA PHE A 109 8.95 6.74 6.27
C PHE A 109 9.96 5.66 5.89
N LEU A 110 10.95 5.40 6.76
CA LEU A 110 11.92 4.34 6.57
C LEU A 110 11.24 2.96 6.49
N PHE A 111 10.24 2.70 7.34
CA PHE A 111 9.45 1.48 7.26
C PHE A 111 8.80 1.30 5.88
N LEU A 112 8.16 2.36 5.35
CA LEU A 112 7.56 2.31 4.01
C LEU A 112 8.59 2.04 2.90
N CYS A 113 9.82 2.54 3.04
CA CYS A 113 10.92 2.25 2.12
C CYS A 113 11.46 0.82 2.19
N LEU A 114 11.13 0.07 3.25
CA LEU A 114 11.58 -1.31 3.46
C LEU A 114 10.53 -2.36 3.05
N VAL A 115 9.28 -1.95 2.81
CA VAL A 115 8.19 -2.84 2.40
C VAL A 115 8.36 -3.22 0.92
N PRO A 116 8.03 -4.47 0.51
CA PRO A 116 8.05 -4.88 -0.90
C PRO A 116 7.13 -4.02 -1.79
N SER A 117 7.38 -4.03 -3.10
CA SER A 117 6.54 -3.34 -4.08
C SER A 117 5.13 -3.97 -4.20
N THR A 118 4.17 -3.20 -4.73
CA THR A 118 2.77 -3.64 -4.85
C THR A 118 2.61 -4.77 -5.87
N ILE A 119 1.87 -5.82 -5.49
CA ILE A 119 1.60 -7.03 -6.30
C ILE A 119 0.83 -6.71 -7.61
N GLN A 120 0.04 -5.63 -7.64
CA GLN A 120 -0.82 -5.30 -8.79
C GLN A 120 -0.17 -4.46 -9.90
N SER A 121 1.03 -3.91 -9.70
CA SER A 121 1.60 -2.88 -10.58
C SER A 121 3.04 -3.13 -11.02
N SER A 122 3.60 -4.33 -10.78
CA SER A 122 5.00 -4.66 -11.06
C SER A 122 5.17 -5.97 -11.81
#